data_AF-A0A7Z3BKH0-F1
#
_entry.id   AF-A0A7Z3BKH0-F1
#
_cell.length_a   1.000
_cell.length_b   1.000
_cell.length_c   1.000
_cell.angle_alpha   90.00
_cell.angle_beta   90.00
_cell.angle_gamma   90.00
#
_symmetry.space_group_name_H-M   'P 1'
#
loop_
_entity.id
_entity.type
_entity.pdbx_description
1 polymer ?
#
loop_
_entity_poly.entity_id
_entity_poly.type
_entity_poly.pdbx_seq_one_letter_code
_entity_poly.pdbx_strand_id
1 'polypeptide(L)'
;MGEFLEERLAENIDYGSGFGSSYAVDTVQTAGGNEYRSLKHPFIKASMTIEFERQTNFIISEILDLNNRAGGTFRGFRAMHPADYSTKNYREPPTAFDQPMVLVNPTVPGVYQLMRWYGDSSDASCIRRRIRKPVAGTVKVGVHGAAFPTAQWSVDNTTGIVTMAGNKNGTITNITKGSTTTITVANSMAVGESVLIANVVGMTQINGMRAPITAASGTSVTVAINSTGFSDYVSGGALNTAPQTGESVTAGSEFDIPMRFSADLSSRFSNWDTIDAGSIDLLEILNP
;
A
#
# COMPACT_ATOMS: atom_id res chain seq x y z
N MET A 1 -1.62 26.66 -8.22
CA MET A 1 -2.47 26.08 -7.16
C MET A 1 -2.54 24.58 -7.41
N GLY A 2 -2.35 23.74 -6.40
CA GLY A 2 -2.24 22.28 -6.60
C GLY A 2 -3.59 21.64 -6.93
N GLU A 3 -3.59 20.63 -7.81
CA GLU A 3 -4.79 19.93 -8.31
C GLU A 3 -5.39 18.93 -7.30
N PHE A 4 -4.86 18.86 -6.07
CA PHE A 4 -5.32 17.96 -5.03
C PHE A 4 -5.39 18.65 -3.65
N LEU A 5 -6.37 18.26 -2.85
CA LEU A 5 -6.56 18.59 -1.45
C LEU A 5 -6.20 17.35 -0.63
N GLU A 6 -5.25 17.46 0.29
CA GLU A 6 -4.90 16.36 1.21
C GLU A 6 -5.92 16.19 2.36
N GLU A 7 -7.08 16.85 2.24
CA GLU A 7 -8.21 16.71 3.13
C GLU A 7 -9.04 15.46 2.75
N ARG A 8 -9.62 14.81 3.77
CA ARG A 8 -10.49 13.64 3.61
C ARG A 8 -11.95 14.05 3.75
N LEU A 9 -12.79 13.54 2.85
CA LEU A 9 -14.24 13.67 2.93
C LEU A 9 -14.72 13.17 4.30
N ALA A 10 -15.57 13.94 4.97
CA ALA A 10 -16.01 13.63 6.32
C ALA A 10 -16.69 12.25 6.40
N GLU A 11 -16.26 11.42 7.35
CA GLU A 11 -16.79 10.06 7.54
C GLU A 11 -18.27 10.06 7.96
N ASN A 12 -18.76 11.16 8.56
CA ASN A 12 -20.15 11.33 9.01
C ASN A 12 -21.16 11.54 7.86
N ILE A 13 -20.70 11.58 6.60
CA ILE A 13 -21.54 11.68 5.40
C ILE A 13 -22.26 10.34 5.09
N ASP A 14 -22.13 9.33 5.97
CA ASP A 14 -22.65 7.98 5.73
C ASP A 14 -24.14 7.81 6.09
N TYR A 15 -24.89 7.34 5.09
CA TYR A 15 -25.99 6.34 5.09
C TYR A 15 -27.00 6.71 4.00
N GLY A 16 -26.66 6.32 2.76
CA GLY A 16 -27.42 6.59 1.53
C GLY A 16 -26.53 6.64 0.29
N SER A 17 -25.20 6.67 0.44
CA SER A 17 -24.32 6.84 -0.71
C SER A 17 -24.16 5.56 -1.56
N GLY A 18 -24.54 5.63 -2.84
CA GLY A 18 -24.29 4.56 -3.81
C GLY A 18 -22.81 4.49 -4.17
N PHE A 19 -22.29 3.29 -4.48
CA PHE A 19 -20.93 3.13 -5.00
C PHE A 19 -20.92 2.21 -6.21
N GLY A 20 -19.99 2.49 -7.13
CA GLY A 20 -19.87 1.79 -8.39
C GLY A 20 -18.41 1.58 -8.77
N SER A 21 -18.19 0.59 -9.64
CA SER A 21 -16.90 0.37 -10.28
C SER A 21 -17.09 0.32 -11.79
N SER A 22 -16.15 0.89 -12.51
CA SER A 22 -16.15 0.93 -13.97
C SER A 22 -14.77 0.58 -14.51
N TYR A 23 -14.75 0.05 -15.73
CA TYR A 23 -13.55 -0.35 -16.44
C TYR A 23 -13.52 0.33 -17.81
N ALA A 24 -12.34 0.79 -18.22
CA ALA A 24 -12.16 1.46 -19.51
C ALA A 24 -12.01 0.43 -20.63
N VAL A 25 -13.12 -0.15 -21.08
CA VAL A 25 -13.16 -1.16 -22.16
C VAL A 25 -13.73 -0.51 -23.42
N ASP A 26 -13.00 -0.60 -24.53
CA ASP A 26 -13.56 -0.36 -25.86
C ASP A 26 -14.09 -1.68 -26.42
N THR A 27 -15.33 -1.64 -26.92
CA THR A 27 -15.99 -2.78 -27.53
C THR A 27 -16.32 -2.45 -28.99
N VAL A 28 -15.84 -3.27 -29.92
CA VAL A 28 -16.15 -3.18 -31.34
C VAL A 28 -16.91 -4.43 -31.75
N GLN A 29 -18.09 -4.25 -32.35
CA GLN A 29 -18.89 -5.35 -32.88
C GLN A 29 -18.82 -5.37 -34.42
N THR A 30 -18.58 -6.55 -34.99
CA THR A 30 -18.62 -6.75 -36.44
C THR A 30 -20.05 -6.85 -36.96
N ALA A 31 -20.25 -6.65 -38.26
CA ALA A 31 -21.55 -6.86 -38.90
C ALA A 31 -22.10 -8.28 -38.74
N GLY A 32 -21.21 -9.28 -38.53
CA GLY A 32 -21.58 -10.67 -38.26
C GLY A 32 -21.88 -10.97 -36.78
N GLY A 33 -21.85 -9.96 -35.91
CA GLY A 33 -22.16 -10.10 -34.48
C GLY A 33 -20.97 -10.44 -33.57
N ASN A 34 -19.78 -10.73 -34.12
CA ASN A 34 -18.57 -10.98 -33.30
C ASN A 34 -18.14 -9.71 -32.55
N GLU A 35 -17.69 -9.89 -31.31
CA GLU A 35 -17.29 -8.81 -30.42
C GLU A 35 -15.77 -8.86 -30.15
N TYR A 36 -15.11 -7.71 -30.31
CA TYR A 36 -13.71 -7.50 -29.99
C TYR A 36 -13.60 -6.47 -28.88
N ARG A 37 -12.94 -6.82 -27.78
CA ARG A 37 -12.81 -5.97 -26.58
C ARG A 37 -11.35 -5.62 -26.36
N SER A 38 -11.06 -4.36 -26.07
CA SER A 38 -9.73 -3.92 -25.65
C SER A 38 -9.82 -3.09 -24.37
N LEU A 39 -9.07 -3.49 -23.35
CA LEU A 39 -8.96 -2.76 -22.10
C LEU A 39 -7.91 -1.64 -22.25
N LYS A 40 -8.31 -0.38 -22.05
CA LYS A 40 -7.41 0.79 -22.16
C LYS A 40 -6.35 0.83 -21.07
N HIS A 41 -6.72 0.41 -19.85
CA HIS A 41 -5.81 0.31 -18.72
C HIS A 41 -6.32 -0.71 -17.69
N PRO A 42 -5.42 -1.35 -16.92
CA PRO A 42 -5.79 -2.38 -15.94
C PRO A 42 -6.36 -1.83 -14.62
N PHE A 43 -6.52 -0.51 -14.51
CA PHE A 43 -7.03 0.14 -13.30
C PHE A 43 -8.56 0.14 -13.24
N ILE A 44 -9.10 -0.21 -12.08
CA ILE A 44 -10.50 0.01 -11.72
C ILE A 44 -10.73 1.50 -11.48
N LYS A 45 -11.92 1.99 -11.83
CA LYS A 45 -12.35 3.37 -11.54
C LYS A 45 -13.61 3.35 -10.69
N ALA A 46 -13.50 3.87 -9.47
CA ALA A 46 -14.60 3.99 -8.54
C ALA A 46 -15.44 5.26 -8.81
N SER A 47 -16.74 5.13 -8.57
CA SER A 47 -17.70 6.23 -8.50
C SER A 47 -18.46 6.12 -7.18
N MET A 48 -18.78 7.26 -6.59
CA MET A 48 -19.60 7.33 -5.38
C MET A 48 -20.68 8.39 -5.56
N THR A 49 -21.88 8.13 -5.10
CA THR A 49 -23.00 9.05 -5.17
C THR A 49 -23.39 9.38 -3.74
N ILE A 50 -23.27 10.62 -3.30
CA ILE A 50 -23.67 11.05 -1.97
C ILE A 50 -25.15 11.41 -2.03
N GLU A 51 -25.97 10.69 -1.28
CA GLU A 51 -27.39 10.99 -1.11
C GLU A 51 -27.65 11.65 0.24
N PHE A 52 -28.65 12.51 0.28
CA PHE A 52 -28.95 13.37 1.41
C PHE A 52 -30.27 13.00 2.09
N GLU A 53 -30.55 11.71 2.28
CA GLU A 53 -31.86 11.25 2.78
C GLU A 53 -32.15 11.67 4.25
N ARG A 54 -31.13 12.04 5.06
CA ARG A 54 -31.30 12.32 6.50
C ARG A 54 -30.46 13.49 7.05
N GLN A 55 -30.31 14.60 6.33
CA GLN A 55 -29.33 15.62 6.74
C GLN A 55 -29.84 16.72 7.69
N THR A 56 -29.15 16.84 8.82
CA THR A 56 -29.02 18.03 9.67
C THR A 56 -28.17 19.08 8.93
N ASN A 57 -28.54 20.38 8.98
CA ASN A 57 -27.91 21.51 8.28
C ASN A 57 -26.35 21.57 8.30
N PHE A 58 -25.69 20.91 9.23
CA PHE A 58 -24.22 20.89 9.39
C PHE A 58 -23.47 20.15 8.28
N ILE A 59 -23.98 19.04 7.76
CA ILE A 59 -23.25 18.22 6.77
C ILE A 59 -23.21 18.91 5.40
N ILE A 60 -24.29 19.61 5.05
CA ILE A 60 -24.39 20.39 3.80
C ILE A 60 -23.32 21.48 3.76
N SER A 61 -23.09 22.19 4.87
CA SER A 61 -22.05 23.22 4.93
C SER A 61 -20.65 22.67 4.71
N GLU A 62 -20.32 21.49 5.24
CA GLU A 62 -19.00 20.87 5.04
C GLU A 62 -18.74 20.52 3.58
N ILE A 63 -19.76 20.01 2.89
CA ILE A 63 -19.68 19.66 1.46
C ILE A 63 -19.59 20.91 0.59
N LEU A 64 -20.38 21.94 0.89
CA LEU A 64 -20.33 23.23 0.20
C LEU A 64 -18.93 23.85 0.34
N ASP A 65 -18.38 23.85 1.55
CA ASP A 65 -17.06 24.39 1.82
C ASP A 65 -15.95 23.58 1.13
N LEU A 66 -16.05 22.24 1.12
CA LEU A 66 -15.15 21.38 0.38
C LEU A 66 -15.22 21.65 -1.13
N ASN A 67 -16.42 21.82 -1.69
CA ASN A 67 -16.63 22.15 -3.11
C ASN A 67 -15.99 23.50 -3.46
N ASN A 68 -16.19 24.52 -2.64
CA ASN A 68 -15.59 25.84 -2.82
C ASN A 68 -14.06 25.80 -2.69
N ARG A 69 -13.49 25.06 -1.71
CA ARG A 69 -12.05 24.83 -1.59
C ARG A 69 -11.46 24.06 -2.77
N ALA A 70 -12.24 23.12 -3.33
CA ALA A 70 -11.86 22.34 -4.49
C ALA A 70 -11.96 23.15 -5.80
N GLY A 71 -12.68 24.27 -5.80
CA GLY A 71 -12.97 25.03 -7.01
C GLY A 71 -13.93 24.29 -7.94
N GLY A 72 -14.98 23.68 -7.36
CA GLY A 72 -15.92 22.83 -8.10
C GLY A 72 -15.27 21.52 -8.53
N THR A 73 -15.23 21.26 -9.84
CA THR A 73 -14.68 20.03 -10.42
C THR A 73 -13.14 20.02 -10.56
N PHE A 74 -12.45 21.10 -10.18
CA PHE A 74 -11.02 21.28 -10.45
C PHE A 74 -10.12 20.39 -9.58
N ARG A 75 -10.20 20.46 -8.25
CA ARG A 75 -9.30 19.72 -7.35
C ARG A 75 -9.91 18.42 -6.87
N GLY A 76 -9.06 17.39 -6.75
CA GLY A 76 -9.41 16.16 -6.04
C GLY A 76 -9.24 16.28 -4.52
N PHE A 77 -9.78 15.30 -3.80
CA PHE A 77 -9.65 15.11 -2.35
C PHE A 77 -9.67 13.61 -2.01
N ARG A 78 -9.37 13.26 -0.75
CA ARG A 78 -9.38 11.87 -0.30
C ARG A 78 -10.81 11.44 0.04
N ALA A 79 -11.25 10.30 -0.46
CA ALA A 79 -12.54 9.71 -0.11
C ALA A 79 -12.37 8.24 0.29
N MET A 80 -12.91 7.85 1.43
CA MET A 80 -12.93 6.45 1.85
C MET A 80 -14.00 5.68 1.06
N HIS A 81 -13.63 4.55 0.46
CA HIS A 81 -14.61 3.69 -0.19
C HIS A 81 -15.25 2.73 0.83
N PRO A 82 -16.57 2.77 1.07
CA PRO A 82 -17.20 2.03 2.17
C PRO A 82 -17.04 0.50 2.06
N ALA A 83 -16.88 -0.01 0.84
CA ALA A 83 -16.73 -1.44 0.58
C ALA A 83 -15.29 -1.89 0.19
N ASP A 84 -14.31 -1.00 0.08
CA ASP A 84 -12.93 -1.34 -0.36
C ASP A 84 -11.95 -0.25 0.11
N TYR A 85 -11.78 -0.14 1.44
CA TYR A 85 -10.86 0.82 2.06
C TYR A 85 -9.61 0.16 2.67
N SER A 86 -9.51 -1.17 2.64
CA SER A 86 -8.37 -1.91 3.19
C SER A 86 -7.82 -2.94 2.21
N THR A 87 -6.50 -3.10 2.23
CA THR A 87 -5.78 -4.16 1.51
C THR A 87 -6.14 -5.57 1.96
N LYS A 88 -6.62 -5.72 3.21
CA LYS A 88 -7.02 -7.02 3.76
C LYS A 88 -8.52 -7.20 3.66
N ASN A 89 -8.96 -8.22 2.91
CA ASN A 89 -10.36 -8.61 2.78
C ASN A 89 -11.31 -7.41 2.62
N TYR A 90 -10.89 -6.41 1.83
CA TYR A 90 -11.58 -5.15 1.53
C TYR A 90 -11.78 -4.17 2.71
N ARG A 91 -11.95 -4.66 3.95
CA ARG A 91 -12.36 -3.85 5.11
C ARG A 91 -11.70 -4.25 6.43
N GLU A 92 -10.89 -5.30 6.45
CA GLU A 92 -10.28 -5.78 7.69
C GLU A 92 -9.01 -4.98 8.06
N PRO A 93 -8.58 -4.99 9.33
CA PRO A 93 -7.34 -4.35 9.74
C PRO A 93 -6.13 -4.88 8.93
N PRO A 94 -5.32 -3.99 8.31
CA PRO A 94 -4.22 -4.41 7.45
C PRO A 94 -3.16 -5.26 8.17
N THR A 95 -2.50 -6.14 7.43
CA THR A 95 -1.28 -6.86 7.87
C THR A 95 -0.10 -6.59 6.93
N ALA A 96 1.11 -6.96 7.35
CA ALA A 96 2.32 -6.84 6.55
C ALA A 96 2.31 -7.73 5.27
N PHE A 97 1.36 -8.66 5.18
CA PHE A 97 1.37 -9.75 4.19
C PHE A 97 0.18 -9.68 3.22
N ASP A 98 -0.56 -8.57 3.21
CA ASP A 98 -1.84 -8.50 2.50
C ASP A 98 -1.67 -8.56 0.98
N GLN A 99 -0.77 -7.73 0.42
CA GLN A 99 -0.66 -7.51 -1.02
C GLN A 99 0.81 -7.49 -1.46
N PRO A 100 1.18 -8.18 -2.54
CA PRO A 100 2.52 -8.06 -3.09
C PRO A 100 2.74 -6.67 -3.70
N MET A 101 3.92 -6.12 -3.42
CA MET A 101 4.33 -4.82 -3.91
C MET A 101 5.06 -4.92 -5.24
N VAL A 102 5.02 -3.84 -6.02
CA VAL A 102 5.72 -3.74 -7.31
C VAL A 102 6.81 -2.69 -7.19
N LEU A 103 8.00 -2.98 -7.73
CA LEU A 103 9.08 -2.00 -7.83
C LEU A 103 8.64 -0.81 -8.68
N VAL A 104 8.90 0.41 -8.21
CA VAL A 104 8.63 1.63 -8.99
C VAL A 104 9.52 1.67 -10.23
N ASN A 105 10.77 1.24 -10.09
CA ASN A 105 11.68 1.00 -11.20
C ASN A 105 12.15 -0.47 -11.16
N PRO A 106 11.84 -1.29 -12.18
CA PRO A 106 12.17 -2.72 -12.17
C PRO A 106 13.68 -3.01 -12.11
N THR A 107 14.54 -2.04 -12.45
CA THR A 107 16.00 -2.21 -12.41
C THR A 107 16.64 -1.63 -11.15
N VAL A 108 15.90 -0.91 -10.32
CA VAL A 108 16.43 -0.26 -9.11
C VAL A 108 15.70 -0.82 -7.88
N PRO A 109 16.36 -1.62 -7.03
CA PRO A 109 15.74 -2.17 -5.84
C PRO A 109 15.47 -1.08 -4.79
N GLY A 110 14.57 -1.38 -3.85
CA GLY A 110 14.38 -0.57 -2.65
C GLY A 110 13.25 0.45 -2.70
N VAL A 111 12.63 0.70 -3.86
CA VAL A 111 11.48 1.61 -3.98
C VAL A 111 10.29 0.86 -4.56
N TYR A 112 9.20 0.80 -3.80
CA TYR A 112 8.04 -0.02 -4.11
C TYR A 112 6.74 0.80 -4.05
N GLN A 113 5.79 0.50 -4.94
CA GLN A 113 4.45 1.06 -4.92
C GLN A 113 3.52 0.16 -4.09
N LEU A 114 2.71 0.75 -3.20
CA LEU A 114 1.59 0.05 -2.56
C LEU A 114 0.53 -0.33 -3.61
N MET A 115 0.06 -1.57 -3.55
CA MET A 115 -0.85 -2.15 -4.53
C MET A 115 -2.06 -2.77 -3.87
N ARG A 116 -3.20 -2.73 -4.56
CA ARG A 116 -4.39 -3.52 -4.28
C ARG A 116 -4.67 -4.40 -5.49
N TRP A 117 -4.53 -5.71 -5.34
CA TRP A 117 -4.84 -6.68 -6.40
C TRP A 117 -6.26 -7.21 -6.20
N TYR A 118 -7.02 -7.30 -7.29
CA TYR A 118 -8.41 -7.79 -7.30
C TYR A 118 -8.46 -9.19 -7.89
N GLY A 119 -7.94 -10.15 -7.14
CA GLY A 119 -7.84 -11.54 -7.54
C GLY A 119 -6.43 -12.09 -7.32
N ASP A 120 -6.05 -13.06 -8.15
CA ASP A 120 -4.74 -13.70 -8.06
C ASP A 120 -3.64 -12.75 -8.57
N SER A 121 -2.76 -12.31 -7.68
CA SER A 121 -1.63 -11.44 -8.01
C SER A 121 -0.55 -12.10 -8.88
N SER A 122 -0.58 -13.42 -9.05
CA SER A 122 0.35 -14.13 -9.94
C SER A 122 -0.07 -14.04 -11.41
N ASP A 123 -1.34 -13.73 -11.69
CA ASP A 123 -1.80 -13.42 -13.04
C ASP A 123 -1.34 -12.00 -13.42
N ALA A 124 -0.51 -11.92 -14.46
CA ALA A 124 -0.02 -10.64 -15.00
C ALA A 124 -1.15 -9.73 -15.51
N SER A 125 -2.31 -10.30 -15.84
CA SER A 125 -3.51 -9.59 -16.31
C SER A 125 -4.47 -9.22 -15.17
N CYS A 126 -4.13 -9.57 -13.93
CA CYS A 126 -4.95 -9.27 -12.77
C CYS A 126 -5.21 -7.78 -12.63
N ILE A 127 -6.49 -7.43 -12.47
CA ILE A 127 -6.91 -6.05 -12.22
C ILE A 127 -6.32 -5.60 -10.90
N ARG A 128 -5.79 -4.37 -10.90
CA ARG A 128 -5.10 -3.83 -9.74
C ARG A 128 -5.28 -2.33 -9.63
N ARG A 129 -5.16 -1.80 -8.42
CA ARG A 129 -5.08 -0.38 -8.11
C ARG A 129 -3.72 -0.07 -7.50
N ARG A 130 -3.11 1.04 -7.93
CA ARG A 130 -1.97 1.64 -7.23
C ARG A 130 -2.54 2.47 -6.08
N ILE A 131 -2.19 2.12 -4.85
CA ILE A 131 -2.61 2.87 -3.67
C ILE A 131 -1.71 4.09 -3.58
N ARG A 132 -2.25 5.30 -3.80
CA ARG A 132 -1.51 6.56 -3.69
C ARG A 132 -1.76 7.34 -2.42
N LYS A 133 -2.94 7.14 -1.83
CA LYS A 133 -3.39 7.85 -0.63
C LYS A 133 -3.59 6.85 0.51
N PRO A 134 -2.55 6.12 0.96
CA PRO A 134 -2.70 5.28 2.15
C PRO A 134 -3.05 6.16 3.36
N VAL A 135 -3.80 5.59 4.29
CA VAL A 135 -4.11 6.24 5.55
C VAL A 135 -2.85 6.21 6.42
N ALA A 136 -2.41 7.38 6.88
CA ALA A 136 -1.20 7.52 7.67
C ALA A 136 -1.27 6.65 8.94
N GLY A 137 -0.17 5.95 9.26
CA GLY A 137 -0.09 5.09 10.43
C GLY A 137 -0.65 3.67 10.24
N THR A 138 -1.31 3.37 9.12
CA THR A 138 -1.89 2.03 8.86
C THR A 138 -1.00 1.12 8.03
N VAL A 139 0.02 1.68 7.35
CA VAL A 139 0.91 0.95 6.45
C VAL A 139 1.78 -0.04 7.24
N LYS A 140 1.83 -1.29 6.79
CA LYS A 140 2.68 -2.36 7.31
C LYS A 140 3.39 -3.02 6.14
N VAL A 141 4.68 -3.29 6.29
CA VAL A 141 5.51 -3.89 5.24
C VAL A 141 6.01 -5.26 5.71
N GLY A 142 6.03 -6.23 4.80
CA GLY A 142 6.59 -7.56 4.98
C GLY A 142 7.65 -7.85 3.93
N VAL A 143 8.71 -8.57 4.33
CA VAL A 143 9.78 -9.00 3.43
C VAL A 143 10.03 -10.47 3.70
N HIS A 144 9.93 -11.29 2.65
CA HIS A 144 10.16 -12.74 2.71
C HIS A 144 9.38 -13.44 3.84
N GLY A 145 8.10 -13.08 4.00
CA GLY A 145 7.21 -13.67 5.01
C GLY A 145 7.40 -13.18 6.45
N ALA A 146 8.32 -12.24 6.70
CA ALA A 146 8.50 -11.61 8.01
C ALA A 146 8.03 -10.15 7.99
N ALA A 147 7.44 -9.68 9.10
CA ALA A 147 7.10 -8.27 9.26
C ALA A 147 8.38 -7.43 9.28
N PHE A 148 8.43 -6.39 8.47
CA PHE A 148 9.62 -5.57 8.29
C PHE A 148 9.60 -4.37 9.24
N PRO A 149 10.65 -4.18 10.06
CA PRO A 149 10.70 -3.11 11.06
C PRO A 149 10.51 -1.72 10.45
N THR A 150 9.70 -0.87 11.10
CA THR A 150 9.40 0.50 10.66
C THR A 150 10.61 1.41 10.58
N ALA A 151 11.72 1.07 11.24
CA ALA A 151 12.98 1.80 11.12
C ALA A 151 13.70 1.55 9.78
N GLN A 152 13.33 0.49 9.05
CA GLN A 152 14.01 0.07 7.82
C GLN A 152 13.25 0.43 6.53
N TRP A 153 12.18 1.20 6.65
CA TRP A 153 11.43 1.72 5.52
C TRP A 153 10.69 3.00 5.89
N SER A 154 10.34 3.80 4.90
CA SER A 154 9.45 4.94 5.02
C SER A 154 8.36 4.87 3.96
N VAL A 155 7.25 5.56 4.19
CA VAL A 155 6.16 5.68 3.21
C VAL A 155 5.80 7.14 3.01
N ASP A 156 5.67 7.53 1.75
CA ASP A 156 5.05 8.79 1.37
C ASP A 156 3.53 8.59 1.27
N ASN A 157 2.78 9.15 2.22
CA ASN A 157 1.33 9.00 2.26
C ASN A 157 0.60 9.78 1.16
N THR A 158 1.29 10.57 0.35
CA THR A 158 0.71 11.32 -0.78
C THR A 158 0.83 10.58 -2.11
N THR A 159 1.81 9.68 -2.24
CA THR A 159 2.09 8.88 -3.45
C THR A 159 1.95 7.36 -3.23
N GLY A 160 1.93 6.92 -1.98
CA GLY A 160 1.90 5.50 -1.58
C GLY A 160 3.18 4.75 -1.96
N ILE A 161 4.29 5.47 -2.10
CA ILE A 161 5.61 4.90 -2.36
C ILE A 161 6.26 4.53 -1.04
N VAL A 162 6.68 3.27 -0.91
CA VAL A 162 7.50 2.76 0.18
C VAL A 162 8.95 2.74 -0.26
N THR A 163 9.81 3.38 0.53
CA THR A 163 11.26 3.41 0.30
C THR A 163 11.96 2.64 1.41
N MET A 164 12.71 1.62 1.04
CA MET A 164 13.55 0.85 1.97
C MET A 164 14.75 1.68 2.39
N ALA A 165 15.17 1.53 3.63
CA ALA A 165 16.42 2.11 4.12
C ALA A 165 17.62 1.53 3.35
N GLY A 166 18.72 2.30 3.33
CA GLY A 166 19.96 1.87 2.69
C GLY A 166 20.45 0.52 3.22
N ASN A 167 20.96 -0.32 2.31
CA ASN A 167 21.46 -1.64 2.69
C ASN A 167 22.71 -1.51 3.57
N LYS A 168 22.60 -1.93 4.82
CA LYS A 168 23.73 -2.21 5.69
C LYS A 168 24.10 -3.67 5.43
N ASN A 169 25.33 -3.89 4.98
CA ASN A 169 25.81 -5.23 4.67
C ASN A 169 27.07 -5.54 5.47
N GLY A 170 27.40 -6.82 5.54
CA GLY A 170 28.62 -7.27 6.19
C GLY A 170 28.98 -8.69 5.80
N THR A 171 30.28 -8.96 5.73
CA THR A 171 30.82 -10.30 5.47
C THR A 171 30.88 -11.07 6.79
N ILE A 172 30.26 -12.25 6.80
CA ILE A 172 30.27 -13.13 7.98
C ILE A 172 31.66 -13.76 8.11
N THR A 173 32.23 -13.72 9.31
CA THR A 173 33.51 -14.36 9.61
C THR A 173 33.36 -15.58 10.49
N ASN A 174 32.30 -15.65 11.30
CA ASN A 174 31.97 -16.80 12.12
C ASN A 174 30.47 -16.83 12.46
N ILE A 175 29.93 -18.01 12.74
CA ILE A 175 28.58 -18.19 13.30
C ILE A 175 28.64 -19.14 14.49
N THR A 176 28.19 -18.66 15.65
CA THR A 176 28.02 -19.46 16.86
C THR A 176 26.55 -19.88 16.98
N LYS A 177 26.32 -21.20 17.01
CA LYS A 177 24.98 -21.80 17.15
C LYS A 177 24.37 -21.55 18.53
N GLY A 178 23.04 -21.53 18.58
CA GLY A 178 22.28 -21.41 19.83
C GLY A 178 20.77 -21.33 19.61
N SER A 179 20.02 -21.14 20.70
CA SER A 179 18.58 -20.85 20.64
C SER A 179 18.30 -19.50 19.98
N THR A 180 19.26 -18.57 20.10
CA THR A 180 19.51 -17.46 19.18
C THR A 180 20.88 -17.66 18.54
N THR A 181 21.07 -17.13 17.34
CA THR A 181 22.30 -17.33 16.58
C THR A 181 23.16 -16.08 16.65
N THR A 182 24.41 -16.21 17.07
CA THR A 182 25.35 -15.08 17.09
C THR A 182 26.26 -15.14 15.87
N ILE A 183 26.29 -14.06 15.10
CA ILE A 183 27.05 -13.93 13.85
C ILE A 183 28.14 -12.89 14.07
N THR A 184 29.40 -13.26 13.83
CA THR A 184 30.54 -12.35 13.88
C THR A 184 30.66 -11.63 12.54
N VAL A 185 30.63 -10.30 12.57
CA VAL A 185 30.61 -9.41 11.41
C VAL A 185 31.05 -8.01 11.85
N ALA A 186 31.76 -7.27 10.99
CA ALA A 186 31.96 -5.84 11.23
C ALA A 186 30.60 -5.14 11.18
N ASN A 187 30.13 -4.62 12.31
CA ASN A 187 28.71 -4.34 12.48
C ASN A 187 28.39 -2.83 12.51
N SER A 188 27.48 -2.40 11.63
CA SER A 188 26.82 -1.09 11.64
C SER A 188 25.30 -1.19 11.84
N MET A 189 24.79 -2.39 12.09
CA MET A 189 23.39 -2.74 12.28
C MET A 189 22.98 -2.62 13.75
N ALA A 190 21.71 -2.29 13.98
CA ALA A 190 21.16 -2.01 15.30
C ALA A 190 20.15 -3.09 15.76
N VAL A 191 19.93 -3.18 17.07
CA VAL A 191 18.88 -4.04 17.64
C VAL A 191 17.52 -3.61 17.09
N GLY A 192 16.69 -4.58 16.73
CA GLY A 192 15.38 -4.37 16.10
C GLY A 192 15.41 -4.31 14.57
N GLU A 193 16.58 -4.13 13.95
CA GLU A 193 16.70 -4.26 12.49
C GLU A 193 16.59 -5.72 12.06
N SER A 194 15.94 -5.95 10.91
CA SER A 194 15.85 -7.25 10.26
C SER A 194 17.00 -7.42 9.27
N VAL A 195 17.61 -8.60 9.28
CA VAL A 195 18.73 -8.96 8.40
C VAL A 195 18.48 -10.29 7.70
N LEU A 196 18.83 -10.35 6.42
CA LEU A 196 18.93 -11.57 5.64
C LEU A 196 20.33 -12.16 5.78
N ILE A 197 20.41 -13.48 5.94
CA ILE A 197 21.65 -14.25 5.89
C ILE A 197 21.72 -15.02 4.57
N ALA A 198 22.83 -14.91 3.85
CA ALA A 198 23.02 -15.56 2.55
C ALA A 198 24.44 -16.08 2.37
N ASN A 199 24.65 -17.00 1.43
CA ASN A 199 25.96 -17.49 0.98
C ASN A 199 26.86 -18.12 2.08
N VAL A 200 26.27 -18.63 3.16
CA VAL A 200 26.97 -19.36 4.22
C VAL A 200 27.31 -20.78 3.76
N VAL A 201 28.55 -21.19 3.99
CA VAL A 201 29.05 -22.55 3.71
C VAL A 201 29.16 -23.34 5.02
N GLY A 202 28.81 -24.62 4.98
CA GLY A 202 28.73 -25.49 6.15
C GLY A 202 27.36 -25.44 6.81
N MET A 203 26.94 -24.27 7.29
CA MET A 203 25.62 -24.04 7.89
C MET A 203 24.60 -23.61 6.83
N THR A 204 24.33 -24.43 5.83
CA THR A 204 23.52 -24.02 4.67
C THR A 204 22.04 -23.80 4.98
N GLN A 205 21.53 -24.36 6.09
CA GLN A 205 20.13 -24.21 6.52
C GLN A 205 19.76 -22.76 6.83
N ILE A 206 20.74 -21.94 7.21
CA ILE A 206 20.52 -20.53 7.58
C ILE A 206 20.37 -19.61 6.36
N ASN A 207 20.77 -20.07 5.18
CA ASN A 207 20.71 -19.27 3.96
C ASN A 207 19.26 -18.98 3.56
N GLY A 208 18.97 -17.72 3.24
CA GLY A 208 17.64 -17.25 2.90
C GLY A 208 16.79 -16.86 4.11
N MET A 209 17.25 -17.15 5.33
CA MET A 209 16.52 -16.76 6.54
C MET A 209 16.68 -15.27 6.82
N ARG A 210 15.55 -14.61 7.12
CA ARG A 210 15.48 -13.23 7.58
C ARG A 210 14.98 -13.18 9.02
N ALA A 211 15.69 -12.46 9.89
CA ALA A 211 15.34 -12.39 11.31
C ALA A 211 15.71 -11.03 11.93
N PRO A 212 14.98 -10.59 12.99
CA PRO A 212 15.36 -9.40 13.74
C PRO A 212 16.63 -9.65 14.56
N ILE A 213 17.44 -8.60 14.67
CA ILE A 213 18.59 -8.52 15.57
C ILE A 213 18.09 -8.28 17.00
N THR A 214 18.46 -9.17 17.92
CA THR A 214 18.10 -9.10 19.34
C THR A 214 19.22 -8.53 20.20
N ALA A 215 20.47 -8.61 19.74
CA ALA A 215 21.62 -7.95 20.36
C ALA A 215 22.66 -7.56 19.30
N ALA A 216 23.38 -6.47 19.54
CA ALA A 216 24.40 -5.97 18.64
C ALA A 216 25.63 -5.49 19.42
N SER A 217 26.83 -5.78 18.90
CA SER A 217 28.10 -5.22 19.34
C SER A 217 28.84 -4.66 18.12
N GLY A 218 30.03 -4.07 18.29
CA GLY A 218 30.82 -3.59 17.14
C GLY A 218 31.31 -4.70 16.20
N THR A 219 31.38 -5.95 16.68
CA THR A 219 31.94 -7.10 15.94
C THR A 219 30.97 -8.27 15.79
N SER A 220 29.72 -8.13 16.26
CA SER A 220 28.74 -9.20 16.18
C SER A 220 27.30 -8.71 16.21
N VAL A 221 26.42 -9.51 15.65
CA VAL A 221 24.97 -9.41 15.82
C VAL A 221 24.41 -10.75 16.28
N THR A 222 23.41 -10.72 17.16
CA THR A 222 22.64 -11.90 17.54
C THR A 222 21.25 -11.79 16.92
N VAL A 223 20.83 -12.82 16.21
CA VAL A 223 19.54 -12.88 15.50
C VAL A 223 18.60 -13.89 16.14
N ALA A 224 17.30 -13.62 16.04
CA ALA A 224 16.24 -14.49 16.55
C ALA A 224 16.02 -15.76 15.69
N ILE A 225 17.09 -16.54 15.48
CA ILE A 225 17.08 -17.83 14.77
C ILE A 225 17.58 -18.91 15.72
N ASN A 226 16.80 -19.97 15.88
CA ASN A 226 17.25 -21.18 16.58
C ASN A 226 18.05 -22.06 15.61
N SER A 227 19.37 -22.09 15.79
CA SER A 227 20.30 -22.85 14.97
C SER A 227 20.87 -24.09 15.68
N THR A 228 20.32 -24.49 16.83
CA THR A 228 20.81 -25.65 17.60
C THR A 228 20.89 -26.94 16.78
N GLY A 229 19.95 -27.14 15.83
CA GLY A 229 19.92 -28.29 14.92
C GLY A 229 20.66 -28.09 13.59
N PHE A 230 21.36 -26.98 13.37
CA PHE A 230 22.04 -26.72 12.10
C PHE A 230 23.45 -27.32 12.08
N SER A 231 23.98 -27.57 10.88
CA SER A 231 25.38 -27.97 10.69
C SER A 231 26.33 -26.84 11.08
N ASP A 232 27.60 -27.20 11.31
CA ASP A 232 28.61 -26.22 11.71
C ASP A 232 28.94 -25.25 10.58
N TYR A 233 29.19 -24.00 10.95
CA TYR A 233 29.72 -23.01 10.03
C TYR A 233 31.13 -23.41 9.60
N VAL A 234 31.41 -23.28 8.30
CA VAL A 234 32.74 -23.53 7.73
C VAL A 234 33.36 -22.23 7.23
N SER A 235 32.66 -21.49 6.38
CA SER A 235 33.17 -20.23 5.80
C SER A 235 32.06 -19.44 5.09
N GLY A 236 32.43 -18.28 4.55
CA GLY A 236 31.56 -17.46 3.71
C GLY A 236 30.44 -16.78 4.49
N GLY A 237 29.43 -16.34 3.77
CA GLY A 237 28.27 -15.69 4.37
C GLY A 237 28.27 -14.16 4.21
N ALA A 238 27.08 -13.63 3.99
CA ALA A 238 26.80 -12.20 3.92
C ALA A 238 25.53 -11.89 4.71
N LEU A 239 25.54 -10.73 5.37
CA LEU A 239 24.38 -10.10 5.97
C LEU A 239 23.92 -8.93 5.11
N ASN A 240 22.60 -8.76 4.97
CA ASN A 240 21.99 -7.61 4.29
C ASN A 240 20.73 -7.18 5.03
N THR A 241 20.61 -5.88 5.35
CA THR A 241 19.37 -5.35 5.93
C THR A 241 18.29 -5.13 4.88
N ALA A 242 18.65 -4.63 3.70
CA ALA A 242 17.69 -4.34 2.64
C ALA A 242 17.18 -5.64 1.97
N PRO A 243 15.96 -5.63 1.39
CA PRO A 243 15.48 -6.72 0.55
C PRO A 243 16.46 -7.01 -0.60
N GLN A 244 16.81 -8.28 -0.77
CA GLN A 244 17.67 -8.77 -1.85
C GLN A 244 16.84 -9.36 -2.99
N THR A 245 17.46 -9.52 -4.15
CA THR A 245 16.84 -10.19 -5.31
C THR A 245 16.32 -11.57 -4.91
N GLY A 246 15.05 -11.84 -5.24
CA GLY A 246 14.37 -13.09 -4.87
C GLY A 246 13.54 -13.01 -3.60
N GLU A 247 13.70 -11.98 -2.77
CA GLU A 247 12.79 -11.74 -1.64
C GLU A 247 11.50 -11.05 -2.11
N SER A 248 10.36 -11.66 -1.83
CA SER A 248 9.06 -11.04 -2.04
C SER A 248 8.82 -9.92 -1.04
N VAL A 249 8.44 -8.74 -1.52
CA VAL A 249 8.01 -7.62 -0.68
C VAL A 249 6.49 -7.52 -0.73
N THR A 250 5.86 -7.52 0.44
CA THR A 250 4.42 -7.38 0.61
C THR A 250 4.13 -6.18 1.50
N ALA A 251 2.92 -5.65 1.41
CA ALA A 251 2.46 -4.64 2.34
C ALA A 251 0.93 -4.68 2.49
N GLY A 252 0.45 -4.05 3.56
CA GLY A 252 -0.95 -3.74 3.76
C GLY A 252 -1.13 -2.33 4.29
N SER A 253 -2.26 -1.73 3.98
CA SER A 253 -2.67 -0.41 4.45
C SER A 253 -4.18 -0.23 4.32
N GLU A 254 -4.75 0.66 5.14
CA GLU A 254 -5.99 1.31 4.77
C GLU A 254 -5.67 2.39 3.73
N PHE A 255 -6.63 2.72 2.87
CA PHE A 255 -6.42 3.69 1.81
C PHE A 255 -7.67 4.47 1.46
N ASP A 256 -7.45 5.71 1.04
CA ASP A 256 -8.43 6.57 0.42
C ASP A 256 -8.33 6.49 -1.10
N ILE A 257 -9.47 6.63 -1.77
CA ILE A 257 -9.55 6.83 -3.21
C ILE A 257 -9.48 8.34 -3.48
N PRO A 258 -8.57 8.79 -4.34
CA PRO A 258 -8.56 10.18 -4.77
C PRO A 258 -9.76 10.46 -5.67
N MET A 259 -10.69 11.29 -5.22
CA MET A 259 -11.93 11.60 -5.94
C MET A 259 -12.08 13.10 -6.19
N ARG A 260 -12.92 13.46 -7.16
CA ARG A 260 -13.38 14.84 -7.37
C ARG A 260 -14.89 14.86 -7.58
N PHE A 261 -15.49 16.03 -7.41
CA PHE A 261 -16.85 16.28 -7.89
C PHE A 261 -16.92 16.03 -9.40
N SER A 262 -17.97 15.32 -9.83
CA SER A 262 -18.20 15.00 -11.24
C SER A 262 -18.79 16.18 -12.02
N ALA A 263 -19.57 17.02 -11.35
CA ALA A 263 -20.24 18.20 -11.87
C ALA A 263 -20.20 19.35 -10.85
N ASP A 264 -20.52 20.56 -11.30
CA ASP A 264 -20.66 21.72 -10.42
C ASP A 264 -21.85 21.55 -9.49
N LEU A 265 -21.70 22.00 -8.24
CA LEU A 265 -22.76 21.90 -7.26
C LEU A 265 -23.85 22.91 -7.58
N SER A 266 -25.05 22.41 -7.90
CA SER A 266 -26.24 23.23 -8.07
C SER A 266 -27.32 22.75 -7.11
N SER A 267 -27.87 23.64 -6.30
CA SER A 267 -28.96 23.33 -5.36
C SER A 267 -30.20 24.16 -5.67
N ARG A 268 -31.37 23.63 -5.31
CA ARG A 268 -32.64 24.36 -5.34
C ARG A 268 -33.22 24.36 -3.93
N PHE A 269 -33.74 25.50 -3.48
CA PHE A 269 -34.52 25.55 -2.24
C PHE A 269 -35.88 24.90 -2.50
N SER A 270 -36.23 23.86 -1.74
CA SER A 270 -37.60 23.31 -1.75
C SER A 270 -38.50 24.02 -0.75
N ASN A 271 -37.93 24.60 0.31
CA ASN A 271 -38.58 25.49 1.28
C ASN A 271 -37.56 26.48 1.89
N TRP A 272 -38.04 27.46 2.66
CA TRP A 272 -37.21 28.50 3.31
C TRP A 272 -36.07 27.94 4.20
N ASP A 273 -36.19 26.69 4.66
CA ASP A 273 -35.21 26.03 5.55
C ASP A 273 -34.84 24.62 5.05
N THR A 274 -35.14 24.30 3.79
CA THR A 274 -34.81 22.99 3.21
C THR A 274 -34.27 23.18 1.81
N ILE A 275 -33.01 22.80 1.65
CA ILE A 275 -32.39 22.67 0.34
C ILE A 275 -32.71 21.26 -0.16
N ASP A 276 -33.34 21.17 -1.32
CA ASP A 276 -33.39 19.91 -2.06
C ASP A 276 -32.04 19.76 -2.73
N ALA A 277 -31.12 19.16 -2.00
CA ALA A 277 -29.85 18.76 -2.56
C ALA A 277 -30.11 17.41 -3.25
N GLY A 278 -30.11 17.43 -4.58
CA GLY A 278 -30.00 16.19 -5.35
C GLY A 278 -28.73 15.43 -4.99
N SER A 279 -28.63 14.18 -5.43
CA SER A 279 -27.44 13.37 -5.21
C SER A 279 -26.17 14.03 -5.78
N ILE A 280 -25.04 13.94 -5.07
CA ILE A 280 -23.75 14.44 -5.55
C ILE A 280 -22.88 13.27 -6.00
N ASP A 281 -22.51 13.28 -7.27
CA ASP A 281 -21.64 12.25 -7.82
C ASP A 281 -20.16 12.63 -7.73
N LEU A 282 -19.37 11.70 -7.21
CA LEU A 282 -17.92 11.71 -7.12
C LEU A 282 -17.31 10.71 -8.08
N LEU A 283 -16.15 11.08 -8.63
CA LEU A 283 -15.44 10.30 -9.61
C LEU A 283 -13.97 10.13 -9.21
N GLU A 284 -13.46 8.90 -9.23
CA GLU A 284 -12.04 8.63 -9.03
C GLU A 284 -11.18 9.33 -10.10
N ILE A 285 -10.15 10.02 -9.63
CA ILE A 285 -9.06 10.53 -10.46
C ILE A 285 -8.05 9.40 -10.62
N LEU A 286 -7.78 9.02 -11.86
CA LEU A 286 -6.74 8.03 -12.15
C LEU A 286 -5.38 8.72 -12.14
N ASN A 287 -4.43 8.13 -11.43
CA ASN A 287 -3.07 8.62 -11.34
C ASN A 287 -2.91 10.12 -10.94
N PRO A 288 -3.55 10.60 -9.86
CA PRO A 288 -3.41 11.97 -9.35
C PRO A 288 -2.10 12.22 -8.60
#